data_AF-A0A0R3TIU9-F1
#
_entry.id   AF-A0A0R3TIU9-F1
#
_cell.length_a   1.000
_cell.length_b   1.000
_cell.length_c   1.000
_cell.angle_alpha   90.00
_cell.angle_beta   90.00
_cell.angle_gamma   90.00
#
_symmetry.space_group_name_H-M   'P 1'
#
loop_
_entity.id
_entity.type
_entity.pdbx_description
1 polymer ?
#
loop_
_entity_poly.entity_id
_entity_poly.type
_entity_poly.pdbx_seq_one_letter_code
_entity_poly.pdbx_strand_id
1 'polypeptide(L)' 'MIEVDEEGAEAAAATAVKMMRKCAILPKMFLIDHPFFFFITSQTGLPVFMGHILEPKTK' A
#
# COMPACT_ATOMS: atom_id res chain seq x y z
N MET A 1 -0.60 -15.25 -12.56
CA MET A 1 -1.73 -14.89 -11.69
C MET A 1 -1.15 -14.08 -10.56
N ILE A 2 -1.73 -12.91 -10.25
CA ILE A 2 -1.29 -12.07 -9.11
C ILE A 2 -2.24 -12.38 -7.96
N GLU A 3 -1.69 -12.77 -6.82
CA GLU A 3 -2.41 -13.01 -5.56
C GLU A 3 -1.86 -12.03 -4.53
N VAL A 4 -2.75 -11.48 -3.70
CA VAL A 4 -2.42 -10.48 -2.69
C VAL A 4 -2.95 -11.00 -1.36
N ASP A 5 -2.06 -11.21 -0.40
CA ASP A 5 -2.35 -11.71 0.95
C ASP A 5 -1.57 -10.90 2.00
N GLU A 6 -1.89 -11.13 3.28
CA GLU A 6 -1.22 -10.49 4.40
C GLU A 6 0.14 -11.12 4.75
N GLU A 7 0.44 -12.33 4.28
CA GLU A 7 1.68 -13.05 4.62
C GLU A 7 2.92 -12.34 4.05
N GLY A 8 2.80 -11.64 2.93
CA GLY A 8 3.87 -10.86 2.32
C GLY A 8 4.13 -9.47 2.92
N ALA A 9 3.36 -9.04 3.93
CA ALA A 9 3.44 -7.70 4.51
C ALA A 9 4.23 -7.69 5.84
N GLU A 10 5.53 -8.00 5.78
CA GLU A 10 6.45 -7.92 6.93
C GLU A 10 6.70 -6.44 7.30
N ALA A 11 5.72 -5.89 8.02
CA ALA A 11 5.77 -4.74 8.91
C ALA A 11 6.67 -3.57 8.50
N ALA A 12 6.05 -2.53 7.92
CA ALA A 12 6.49 -1.13 8.04
C ALA A 12 6.52 -0.62 9.51
N ALA A 13 6.88 -1.46 10.49
CA ALA A 13 6.98 -1.18 11.92
C ALA A 13 8.30 -0.49 12.29
N ALA A 14 8.77 0.45 11.48
CA ALA A 14 9.78 1.41 11.91
C ALA A 14 9.09 2.73 12.27
N THR A 15 8.31 2.73 13.35
CA THR A 15 7.73 3.93 13.94
C THR A 15 8.82 4.79 14.59
N ALA A 16 9.63 5.47 13.77
CA ALA A 16 10.44 6.59 14.22
C ALA A 16 9.53 7.81 14.39
N VAL A 17 8.70 7.80 15.44
CA VAL A 17 7.95 9.00 15.84
C VAL A 17 8.97 10.04 16.31
N LYS A 18 9.35 10.97 15.44
CA LYS A 18 10.11 12.16 15.86
C LYS A 18 9.21 12.96 16.78
N MET A 19 9.46 12.89 18.10
CA MET A 19 8.83 13.78 19.07
C MET A 19 9.28 15.23 18.81
N MET A 20 8.55 15.94 17.95
CA MET A 20 8.57 17.40 17.95
C MET A 20 7.49 17.89 18.92
N ARG A 21 7.74 18.98 19.67
CA ARG A 21 6.74 19.65 20.53
C ARG A 21 5.64 20.31 19.69
N LYS A 22 4.90 19.52 18.93
CA LYS A 22 3.73 19.90 18.14
C LYS A 22 2.67 18.81 18.31
N CYS A 23 1.41 19.20 18.20
CA CYS A 23 0.24 18.34 18.33
C CYS A 23 0.40 17.02 17.53
N ALA A 24 -0.25 15.95 18.00
CA ALA A 24 -0.18 14.63 17.36
C ALA A 24 -0.39 14.74 15.83
N ILE A 25 0.56 14.22 15.06
CA ILE A 25 0.39 14.07 13.62
C ILE A 25 -0.57 12.90 13.42
N LEU A 26 -1.82 13.21 13.07
CA LEU A 26 -2.78 12.19 12.67
C LEU A 26 -2.26 11.53 11.38
N PRO A 27 -2.08 10.19 11.36
CA PRO A 27 -1.69 9.52 10.14
C PRO A 27 -2.77 9.75 9.09
N LYS A 28 -2.35 9.99 7.84
CA LYS A 28 -3.30 10.00 6.74
C LYS A 28 -3.83 8.59 6.56
N MET A 29 -5.15 8.44 6.61
CA MET A 29 -5.81 7.17 6.33
C MET A 29 -5.74 6.89 4.83
N PHE A 30 -5.29 5.70 4.47
CA PHE A 30 -5.35 5.20 3.10
C PHE A 30 -6.30 3.99 3.10
N LEU A 31 -7.51 4.21 2.59
CA LEU A 31 -8.57 3.22 2.52
C LEU A 31 -8.85 2.94 1.04
N ILE A 32 -8.80 1.66 0.64
CA ILE A 32 -9.09 1.21 -0.72
C ILE A 32 -10.44 0.49 -0.70
N ASP A 33 -11.52 1.26 -0.74
CA ASP A 33 -12.92 0.79 -0.71
C ASP A 33 -13.68 1.02 -2.04
N HIS A 34 -12.95 1.37 -3.10
CA HIS A 34 -13.48 1.69 -4.42
C HIS A 34 -12.48 1.27 -5.51
N PRO A 35 -12.86 1.30 -6.80
CA PRO A 35 -11.98 0.90 -7.89
C PRO A 35 -10.64 1.65 -7.89
N PHE A 36 -9.55 0.93 -8.14
CA PHE A 36 -8.20 1.48 -8.10
C PHE A 36 -7.29 0.90 -9.19
N PHE A 37 -6.26 1.65 -9.55
CA PHE A 37 -5.17 1.20 -10.41
C PHE A 37 -3.99 0.74 -9.55
N PHE A 38 -3.25 -0.25 -10.02
CA PHE A 38 -2.01 -0.68 -9.40
C PHE A 38 -0.91 -0.87 -10.44
N PHE A 39 0.32 -0.66 -9.99
CA PHE A 39 1.54 -0.89 -10.74
C PHE A 39 2.54 -1.61 -9.84
N ILE A 40 3.17 -2.66 -10.36
CA ILE A 40 4.34 -3.28 -9.75
C ILE A 40 5.51 -2.86 -10.62
N THR A 41 6.48 -2.18 -10.03
CA THR A 41 7.62 -1.61 -10.76
C THR A 41 8.93 -2.29 -10.36
N SER A 42 9.84 -2.35 -11.33
CA SER A 42 11.26 -2.64 -11.10
C SER A 42 11.88 -1.52 -10.25
N GLN A 43 13.04 -1.80 -9.64
CA GLN A 43 13.87 -0.79 -8.96
C GLN A 43 14.22 0.41 -9.86
N THR A 44 14.21 0.23 -11.19
CA THR A 44 14.42 1.28 -12.19
C THR A 44 13.16 2.10 -12.51
N GLY A 45 12.02 1.81 -11.88
CA GLY A 45 10.74 2.47 -12.12
C GLY A 45 9.96 1.93 -13.32
N LEU A 46 10.49 0.93 -14.03
CA LEU A 46 9.79 0.30 -15.15
C LEU A 46 8.62 -0.57 -14.63
N PRO A 47 7.37 -0.36 -15.08
CA PRO A 47 6.26 -1.21 -14.68
C PRO A 47 6.43 -2.62 -15.26
N VAL A 48 6.55 -3.60 -14.37
CA VAL A 48 6.61 -5.03 -14.71
C VAL A 48 5.22 -5.66 -14.70
N PHE A 49 4.29 -5.11 -13.91
CA PHE A 49 2.86 -5.39 -13.97
C PHE A 49 2.05 -4.11 -13.81
N MET A 50 0.87 -4.07 -14.43
CA MET A 50 -0.08 -2.97 -14.29
C MET A 50 -1.50 -3.51 -14.43
N GLY A 51 -2.44 -2.87 -13.75
CA GLY A 51 -3.84 -3.24 -13.84
C GLY A 51 -4.77 -2.29 -13.10
N HIS A 52 -6.05 -2.63 -13.14
CA HIS A 52 -7.08 -1.98 -12.35
C HIS A 52 -8.00 -3.03 -11.75
N ILE A 53 -8.51 -2.75 -10.56
CA ILE A 53 -9.47 -3.58 -9.87
C ILE A 53 -10.75 -2.76 -9.76
N LEU A 54 -11.81 -3.25 -10.40
CA LEU A 54 -13.16 -2.68 -10.28
C LEU A 54 -13.91 -3.32 -9.11
N GLU A 55 -13.78 -4.64 -8.99
CA GLU A 55 -14.40 -5.45 -7.95
C GLU A 55 -13.40 -6.52 -7.48
N PRO A 56 -13.00 -6.52 -6.21
CA PRO A 56 -12.14 -7.57 -5.68
C PRO A 56 -12.93 -8.88 -5.58
N LYS A 57 -12.33 -9.97 -6.05
CA LYS A 57 -12.90 -11.31 -5.89
C LYS A 57 -12.25 -11.99 -4.69
N THR A 58 -13.05 -12.40 -3.72
CA THR A 58 -12.60 -13.28 -2.63
C THR A 58 -12.35 -14.67 -3.21
N LYS A 59 -11.21 -15.26 -2.88
CA LYS A 59 -10.87 -16.65 -3.24
C LYS A 59 -11.44 -17.61 -2.22
#